data_AF-A0A5D0PII4-F1
#
_entry.id   AF-A0A5D0PII4-F1
#
_cell.length_a   1.000
_cell.length_b   1.000
_cell.length_c   1.000
_cell.angle_alpha   90.00
_cell.angle_beta   90.00
_cell.angle_gamma   90.00
#
_symmetry.space_group_name_H-M   'P 1'
#
loop_
_entity.id
_entity.type
_entity.pdbx_description
1 polymer ?
#
loop_
_entity_poly.entity_id
_entity_poly.type
_entity_poly.pdbx_seq_one_letter_code
_entity_poly.pdbx_strand_id
1 'polypeptide(L)' 'MVARLVIAITTQDIGARITTRRRVPGGFSDVVGILVSWADGVLEIRKKDGTVVTIREESLVAAKVVPAAPPRPGRMQQ' A
#
# COMPACT_ATOMS: atom_id res chain seq x y z
N MET A 1 1.43 19.85 -10.81
CA MET A 1 1.59 19.34 -9.44
C MET A 1 2.71 18.31 -9.43
N VAL A 2 3.78 18.52 -8.67
CA VAL A 2 4.85 17.54 -8.53
C VAL A 2 4.46 16.64 -7.36
N ALA A 3 4.13 15.38 -7.62
CA ALA A 3 3.85 14.42 -6.54
C ALA A 3 5.17 13.99 -5.90
N ARG A 4 5.34 14.24 -4.60
CA ARG A 4 6.50 13.76 -3.86
C ARG A 4 6.35 12.27 -3.61
N LEU A 5 7.39 11.51 -3.95
CA LEU A 5 7.52 10.11 -3.58
C LEU A 5 7.88 10.03 -2.08
N VAL A 6 7.00 9.43 -1.28
CA VAL A 6 7.15 9.33 0.18
C VAL A 6 6.79 7.92 0.62
N ILE A 7 7.60 7.35 1.51
CA ILE A 7 7.32 6.13 2.26
C ILE A 7 6.83 6.57 3.63
N ALA A 8 5.52 6.51 3.85
CA ALA A 8 4.82 6.91 5.07
C ALA A 8 4.11 5.69 5.69
N ILE A 9 4.83 4.57 5.79
CA ILE A 9 4.42 3.35 6.48
C ILE A 9 5.60 2.84 7.32
N THR A 10 5.29 2.06 8.33
CA THR A 10 6.24 1.40 9.24
C THR A 10 5.79 -0.05 9.48
N THR A 11 6.56 -0.80 10.24
CA THR A 11 6.16 -2.14 10.69
C THR A 11 4.90 -2.13 11.57
N GLN A 12 4.52 -0.98 12.16
CA GLN A 12 3.28 -0.84 12.93
C GLN A 12 2.03 -0.89 12.03
N ASP A 13 2.18 -0.72 10.73
CA ASP A 13 1.09 -0.76 9.76
C ASP A 13 0.82 -2.18 9.24
N ILE A 14 1.44 -3.22 9.80
CA ILE A 14 1.10 -4.62 9.52
C ILE A 14 -0.38 -4.84 9.88
N GLY A 15 -1.13 -5.42 8.95
CA GLY A 15 -2.59 -5.57 9.02
C GLY A 15 -3.36 -4.42 8.39
N ALA A 16 -2.73 -3.27 8.14
CA ALA A 16 -3.38 -2.14 7.49
C ALA A 16 -3.44 -2.31 5.96
N ARG A 17 -4.45 -1.67 5.35
CA ARG A 17 -4.51 -1.52 3.90
C ARG A 17 -3.54 -0.43 3.48
N ILE A 18 -2.65 -0.75 2.56
CA ILE A 18 -1.65 0.17 2.04
C ILE A 18 -1.71 0.24 0.52
N THR A 19 -1.17 1.32 -0.03
CA THR A 19 -0.77 1.40 -1.44
C THR A 19 0.74 1.61 -1.50
N THR A 20 1.37 0.96 -2.47
CA THR A 20 2.81 1.03 -2.69
C THR A 20 3.09 1.33 -4.15
N ARG A 21 4.22 1.98 -4.39
CA ARG A 21 4.86 2.12 -5.69
C ARG A 21 6.28 1.59 -5.59
N ARG A 22 6.63 0.65 -6.45
CA ARG A 22 7.95 0.01 -6.50
C ARG A 22 8.58 0.16 -7.88
N ARG A 23 9.92 0.16 -7.91
CA ARG A 23 10.70 0.03 -9.14
C ARG A 23 10.60 -1.39 -9.68
N VAL A 24 10.43 -1.52 -10.98
CA VAL A 24 10.46 -2.77 -11.73
C VAL A 24 11.28 -2.56 -13.02
N PRO A 25 11.77 -3.62 -13.67
CA PRO A 25 12.39 -3.47 -14.98
C PRO A 25 11.45 -2.72 -15.93
N GLY A 26 11.93 -1.64 -16.54
CA GLY A 26 11.14 -0.81 -17.47
C GLY A 26 10.21 0.23 -16.84
N GLY A 27 10.20 0.40 -15.51
CA GLY A 27 9.47 1.51 -14.89
C GLY A 27 9.04 1.29 -13.44
N PHE A 28 7.77 1.59 -13.16
CA PHE A 28 7.16 1.51 -11.83
C PHE A 28 5.91 0.65 -11.86
N SER A 29 5.66 -0.04 -10.76
CA SER A 29 4.46 -0.85 -10.56
C SER A 29 3.84 -0.50 -9.22
N ASP A 30 2.51 -0.41 -9.19
CA ASP A 30 1.74 -0.12 -8.00
C ASP A 30 1.08 -1.38 -7.45
N VAL A 31 1.06 -1.53 -6.12
CA VAL A 31 0.35 -2.63 -5.44
C VAL A 31 -0.48 -2.06 -4.31
N VAL A 32 -1.76 -2.44 -4.29
CA VAL A 32 -2.70 -2.14 -3.20
C VAL A 32 -3.10 -3.45 -2.54
N GLY A 33 -3.00 -3.49 -1.22
CA GLY A 33 -3.33 -4.69 -0.44
C GLY A 33 -3.12 -4.47 1.05
N ILE A 34 -3.21 -5.55 1.81
CA ILE A 34 -2.92 -5.57 3.24
C ILE A 34 -1.43 -5.87 3.42
N LEU A 35 -0.72 -5.05 4.20
CA LEU A 35 0.64 -5.37 4.62
C LEU A 35 0.59 -6.56 5.58
N VAL A 36 1.08 -7.73 5.18
CA VAL A 36 1.02 -8.95 6.02
C VAL A 36 2.30 -9.18 6.80
N SER A 37 3.44 -8.74 6.28
CA SER A 37 4.74 -8.83 6.93
C SER A 37 5.66 -7.74 6.44
N TRP A 38 6.58 -7.30 7.30
CA TRP A 38 7.74 -6.51 6.93
C TRP A 38 8.90 -6.93 7.83
N ALA A 39 9.81 -7.71 7.26
CA ALA A 39 11.00 -8.22 7.92
C ALA A 39 12.13 -8.36 6.91
N ASP A 40 13.38 -8.29 7.37
CA ASP A 40 14.57 -8.53 6.55
C ASP A 40 14.62 -7.70 5.25
N GLY A 41 14.12 -6.47 5.29
CA GLY A 41 14.04 -5.57 4.14
C GLY A 41 13.05 -6.02 3.06
N VAL A 42 12.07 -6.83 3.43
CA VAL A 42 11.06 -7.39 2.51
C VAL A 42 9.66 -7.15 3.07
N LEU A 43 8.81 -6.56 2.24
CA LEU A 43 7.40 -6.36 2.50
C LEU A 43 6.60 -7.43 1.78
N GLU A 44 5.69 -8.07 2.50
CA GLU A 44 4.70 -8.97 1.92
C GLU A 44 3.33 -8.29 1.94
N ILE A 45 2.68 -8.25 0.77
CA ILE A 45 1.40 -7.58 0.61
C ILE A 45 0.38 -8.57 0.06
N ARG A 46 -0.68 -8.83 0.83
CA ARG A 46 -1.81 -9.64 0.35
C ARG A 46 -2.80 -8.77 -0.39
N LYS A 47 -2.96 -9.04 -1.68
CA LYS A 47 -3.94 -8.39 -2.55
C LYS A 47 -5.36 -8.87 -2.24
N LYS A 48 -6.34 -8.15 -2.77
CA LYS A 48 -7.77 -8.50 -2.63
C LYS A 48 -8.11 -9.86 -3.23
N ASP A 49 -7.41 -10.27 -4.28
CA ASP A 49 -7.58 -11.57 -4.95
C ASP A 49 -6.97 -12.75 -4.18
N GLY A 50 -6.37 -12.50 -3.01
CA GLY A 50 -5.72 -13.51 -2.17
C GLY A 50 -4.25 -13.76 -2.52
N THR A 51 -3.73 -13.22 -3.62
CA THR A 51 -2.31 -13.36 -3.99
C THR A 51 -1.43 -12.52 -3.08
N VAL A 52 -0.24 -13.04 -2.75
CA VAL A 52 0.78 -12.32 -1.99
C VAL A 52 1.84 -11.80 -2.96
N VAL A 53 2.17 -10.53 -2.82
CA VAL A 53 3.26 -9.89 -3.56
C VAL A 53 4.35 -9.49 -2.60
N THR A 54 5.55 -9.94 -2.91
CA THR A 54 6.78 -9.59 -2.20
C THR A 54 7.42 -8.36 -2.85
N ILE A 55 7.87 -7.41 -2.02
CA ILE A 55 8.55 -6.18 -2.44
C ILE A 55 9.80 -5.99 -1.59
N ARG A 56 10.97 -5.84 -2.22
CA ARG A 56 12.20 -5.44 -1.54
C ARG A 56 12.09 -3.97 -1.12
N GLU A 57 12.41 -3.65 0.12
CA GLU A 57 12.36 -2.30 0.68
C GLU A 57 13.17 -1.31 -0.16
N GLU A 58 14.34 -1.70 -0.65
CA GLU A 58 15.19 -0.90 -1.54
C GLU A 58 14.54 -0.51 -2.89
N SER A 59 13.52 -1.26 -3.33
CA SER A 59 12.79 -1.00 -4.57
C SER A 59 11.58 -0.10 -4.34
N LEU A 60 11.16 0.07 -3.09
CA LEU A 60 10.01 0.87 -2.71
C LEU A 60 10.35 2.35 -2.87
N VAL A 61 9.50 3.08 -3.60
CA VAL A 61 9.69 4.52 -3.80
C VAL A 61 8.59 5.36 -3.17
N ALA A 62 7.41 4.78 -3.01
CA ALA A 62 6.35 5.40 -2.22
C ALA A 62 5.49 4.33 -1.56
N ALA A 63 5.00 4.63 -0.38
CA ALA A 63 4.00 3.83 0.29
C ALA A 63 3.20 4.70 1.26
N LYS A 64 1.90 4.40 1.38
CA LYS A 64 1.04 5.06 2.38
C LYS A 64 -0.05 4.11 2.83
N VAL A 65 -0.49 4.31 4.08
CA VAL A 65 -1.73 3.72 4.57
C VAL A 65 -2.92 4.29 3.79
N VAL A 66 -3.87 3.42 3.44
CA VAL A 66 -5.15 3.76 2.83
C VAL A 66 -6.22 3.61 3.91
N PRO A 67 -6.79 4.71 4.42
CA PRO A 67 -7.91 4.64 5.36
C PRO A 67 -9.10 3.91 4.74
N ALA A 68 -9.91 3.26 5.59
CA ALA A 68 -11.23 2.82 5.16
C ALA A 68 -12.02 4.02 4.63
N ALA A 69 -12.81 3.79 3.57
CA ALA A 69 -13.66 4.85 3.04
C ALA A 69 -14.55 5.39 4.17
N PRO A 70 -14.68 6.72 4.33
CA PRO A 70 -15.58 7.29 5.31
C PRO A 70 -17.00 6.75 5.12
N PRO A 71 -17.79 6.60 6.20
CA PRO A 71 -19.20 6.25 6.09
C PRO A 71 -19.88 7.19 5.09
N ARG A 72 -20.59 6.63 4.11
CA ARG A 72 -21.35 7.44 3.15
C ARG A 72 -22.39 8.24 3.94
N PRO A 73 -22.51 9.58 3.76
CA PRO A 73 -23.60 10.33 4.35
C PRO A 73 -24.91 9.69 3.89
N GLY A 74 -25.73 9.24 4.84
CA GLY A 74 -27.04 8.67 4.54
C GLY A 74 -27.82 9.66 3.70
N ARG A 75 -28.26 9.23 2.52
CA ARG A 75 -29.21 10.02 1.72
C ARG A 75 -30.49 10.12 2.56
N MET A 76 -30.70 11.25 3.24
CA MET A 76 -32.02 11.62 3.71
C MET A 76 -32.87 11.79 2.46
N GLN A 77 -33.62 10.76 2.10
CA GLN A 77 -34.70 10.88 1.14
C GLN A 77 -35.82 11.63 1.87
N GLN A 78 -36.11 12.83 1.39
CA GLN A 78 -37.38 13.50 1.65
C GLN A 78 -38.35 13.10 0.55
#